data_AF-A0A972ME98-F1
#
_entry.id   AF-A0A972ME98-F1
#
_cell.length_a   1.000
_cell.length_b   1.000
_cell.length_c   1.000
_cell.angle_alpha   90.00
_cell.angle_beta   90.00
_cell.angle_gamma   90.00
#
_symmetry.space_group_name_H-M   'P 1'
#
loop_
_entity.id
_entity.type
_entity.pdbx_description
1 polymer ?
#
loop_
_entity_poly.entity_id
_entity_poly.type
_entity_poly.pdbx_seq_one_letter_code
_entity_poly.pdbx_strand_id
1 'polypeptide(L)'
;MSLFERLRKDMLRALKEDKEKASLLKTLIGEIQRDPAKDYSDKKVVKVIQKYLKSLEENLKLGAITREVYEKEKRLLEEYLPKMVSEEEIRAFLAKLDFSKFKNKMQAVGEVIKHFGSERVDGKKVQEIVRNYEP
;
A
#
# COMPACT_ATOMS: atom_id res chain seq x y z
N MET A 1 3.68 3.99 20.22
CA MET A 1 2.65 2.99 19.88
C MET A 1 2.91 2.52 18.47
N SER A 2 3.04 1.22 18.25
CA SER A 2 3.25 0.66 16.90
C SER A 2 2.00 0.80 16.04
N LEU A 3 2.14 0.59 14.73
CA LEU A 3 1.00 0.63 13.82
C LEU A 3 -0.02 -0.46 14.14
N PHE A 4 0.44 -1.65 14.52
CA PHE A 4 -0.44 -2.74 14.93
C PHE A 4 -1.24 -2.41 16.20
N GLU A 5 -0.59 -1.81 17.21
CA GLU A 5 -1.27 -1.35 18.43
C GLU A 5 -2.29 -0.25 18.12
N ARG A 6 -1.95 0.67 17.22
CA ARG A 6 -2.86 1.71 16.74
C ARG A 6 -4.12 1.11 16.11
N LEU A 7 -3.96 0.18 15.17
CA LEU A 7 -5.08 -0.52 14.52
C LEU A 7 -6.00 -1.19 15.53
N ARG A 8 -5.45 -1.88 16.54
CA ARG A 8 -6.24 -2.52 17.60
C ARG A 8 -7.02 -1.50 18.43
N LYS A 9 -6.36 -0.41 18.83
CA LYS A 9 -6.99 0.66 19.61
C LYS A 9 -8.13 1.34 18.84
N ASP A 10 -7.89 1.67 17.58
CA ASP A 10 -8.87 2.35 16.72
C ASP A 10 -10.04 1.41 16.36
N MET A 11 -9.79 0.12 16.19
CA MET A 11 -10.84 -0.90 16.03
C MET A 11 -11.76 -0.95 17.26
N LEU A 12 -11.20 -1.00 18.46
CA LEU A 12 -11.99 -1.04 19.71
C LEU A 12 -12.84 0.22 19.89
N ARG A 13 -12.33 1.38 19.48
CA ARG A 13 -13.11 2.63 19.46
C ARG A 13 -14.24 2.55 18.43
N ALA A 14 -13.92 2.13 17.21
CA ALA A 14 -14.87 2.03 16.11
C ALA A 14 -16.06 1.09 16.43
N LEU A 15 -15.89 0.06 17.27
CA LEU A 15 -17.00 -0.80 17.70
C LEU A 15 -18.20 -0.02 18.30
N LYS A 16 -17.97 1.17 18.85
CA LYS A 16 -19.00 2.01 19.47
C LYS A 16 -19.56 3.09 18.54
N GLU A 17 -18.79 3.48 17.53
CA GLU A 17 -19.01 4.72 16.76
C GLU A 17 -19.23 4.46 15.27
N ASP A 18 -18.53 3.47 14.71
CA ASP A 18 -18.47 3.19 13.29
C ASP A 18 -18.30 1.68 13.05
N LYS A 19 -19.43 0.99 12.91
CA LYS A 19 -19.46 -0.48 12.74
C LYS A 19 -18.72 -0.93 11.48
N GLU A 20 -18.73 -0.11 10.43
CA GLU A 20 -18.05 -0.44 9.17
C GLU A 20 -16.52 -0.33 9.33
N LYS A 21 -16.03 0.77 9.90
CA LYS A 21 -14.61 0.91 10.25
C LYS A 21 -14.16 -0.20 11.19
N ALA A 22 -14.98 -0.58 12.17
CA ALA A 22 -14.67 -1.68 13.08
C ALA A 22 -14.55 -3.02 12.33
N SER A 23 -15.48 -3.32 11.42
CA SER A 23 -15.48 -4.53 10.61
C SER A 23 -14.24 -4.62 9.71
N LEU A 24 -13.91 -3.53 9.04
CA LEU A 24 -12.72 -3.41 8.18
C LEU A 24 -11.43 -3.63 8.98
N LEU A 25 -11.26 -2.91 10.09
CA LEU A 25 -10.07 -3.04 10.93
C LEU A 25 -9.95 -4.42 11.56
N LYS A 26 -11.06 -5.05 11.95
CA LYS A 26 -11.07 -6.43 12.47
C LYS A 26 -10.59 -7.43 11.41
N THR A 27 -11.04 -7.26 10.17
CA THR A 27 -10.61 -8.08 9.03
C THR A 27 -9.10 -7.93 8.82
N LEU A 28 -8.61 -6.69 8.74
CA LEU A 28 -7.20 -6.37 8.56
C LEU A 28 -6.31 -6.92 9.69
N ILE A 29 -6.72 -6.75 10.96
CA ILE A 29 -6.02 -7.30 12.12
C ILE A 29 -5.94 -8.83 12.03
N GLY A 30 -7.03 -9.49 11.64
CA GLY A 30 -7.05 -10.92 11.39
C GLY A 30 -6.03 -11.33 10.31
N GLU A 31 -5.90 -10.55 9.24
CA GLU A 31 -4.90 -10.81 8.19
C GLU A 31 -3.45 -10.71 8.70
N ILE A 32 -3.17 -9.69 9.51
CA ILE A 32 -1.87 -9.48 10.14
C ILE A 32 -1.54 -10.64 11.08
N GLN A 33 -2.52 -11.08 11.88
CA GLN A 33 -2.35 -12.16 12.86
C GLN A 33 -2.18 -13.54 12.24
N ARG A 34 -2.59 -13.74 10.98
CA ARG A 34 -2.36 -15.00 10.25
C ARG A 34 -0.90 -15.20 9.85
N ASP A 35 -0.01 -14.24 10.08
CA ASP A 35 1.42 -14.44 9.83
C ASP A 35 1.98 -15.54 10.75
N PRO A 36 2.50 -16.67 10.20
CA PRO A 36 3.03 -17.77 11.01
C PRO A 36 4.24 -17.35 11.86
N ALA A 37 4.99 -16.34 11.43
CA ALA A 37 6.13 -15.80 12.17
C ALA A 37 5.70 -14.82 13.28
N LYS A 38 4.40 -14.48 13.36
CA LYS A 38 3.86 -13.45 14.27
C LYS A 38 4.60 -12.11 14.16
N ASP A 39 5.07 -11.78 12.96
CA ASP A 39 5.71 -10.51 12.67
C ASP A 39 4.65 -9.39 12.60
N TYR A 40 4.64 -8.54 13.63
CA TYR A 40 3.76 -7.37 13.73
C TYR A 40 4.54 -6.06 13.58
N SER A 41 5.71 -6.11 12.94
CA SER A 41 6.48 -4.91 12.62
C SER A 41 5.67 -3.98 11.72
N ASP A 42 5.88 -2.67 11.86
CA ASP A 42 5.17 -1.66 11.05
C ASP A 42 5.36 -1.90 9.55
N LYS A 43 6.55 -2.37 9.14
CA LYS A 43 6.83 -2.77 7.76
C LYS A 43 5.91 -3.90 7.29
N LYS A 44 5.70 -4.92 8.12
CA LYS A 44 4.80 -6.02 7.79
C LYS A 44 3.35 -5.56 7.73
N VAL A 45 2.92 -4.76 8.70
CA VAL A 45 1.57 -4.19 8.76
C VAL A 45 1.26 -3.35 7.53
N VAL A 46 2.18 -2.45 7.13
CA VAL A 46 2.07 -1.65 5.90
C VAL A 46 1.90 -2.55 4.68
N LYS A 47 2.71 -3.60 4.54
CA LYS A 47 2.59 -4.54 3.42
C LYS A 47 1.22 -5.24 3.37
N VAL A 48 0.65 -5.59 4.51
CA VAL A 48 -0.69 -6.20 4.58
C VAL A 48 -1.75 -5.18 4.14
N ILE A 49 -1.68 -3.94 4.62
CA ILE A 49 -2.60 -2.87 4.21
C ILE A 49 -2.51 -2.61 2.70
N GLN A 50 -1.30 -2.50 2.15
CA GLN A 50 -1.08 -2.33 0.71
C GLN A 50 -1.66 -3.50 -0.11
N LYS A 51 -1.49 -4.75 0.37
CA LYS A 51 -2.09 -5.93 -0.27
C LYS A 51 -3.62 -5.88 -0.23
N TYR A 52 -4.21 -5.46 0.88
CA TYR A 52 -5.64 -5.31 1.03
C TYR A 52 -6.21 -4.27 0.06
N LEU A 53 -5.60 -3.07 0.00
CA LEU A 53 -5.98 -2.01 -0.95
C LEU A 53 -5.96 -2.49 -2.40
N LYS A 54 -4.96 -3.27 -2.77
CA LYS A 54 -4.89 -3.87 -4.10
C LYS A 54 -6.00 -4.89 -4.35
N SER A 55 -6.36 -5.69 -3.35
CA SER A 55 -7.50 -6.60 -3.44
C SER A 55 -8.82 -5.83 -3.60
N LEU A 56 -8.97 -4.68 -2.95
CA LEU A 56 -10.14 -3.81 -3.16
C LEU A 56 -10.19 -3.26 -4.58
N GLU A 57 -9.06 -2.84 -5.14
CA GLU A 57 -8.98 -2.37 -6.52
C GLU A 57 -9.33 -3.49 -7.52
N GLU A 58 -8.86 -4.72 -7.28
CA GLU A 58 -9.20 -5.91 -8.07
C GLU A 58 -10.70 -6.24 -7.96
N ASN A 59 -11.29 -6.22 -6.76
CA ASN A 59 -12.71 -6.45 -6.53
C ASN A 59 -13.59 -5.39 -7.22
N LEU A 60 -13.15 -4.12 -7.22
CA LEU A 60 -13.82 -3.04 -7.95
C LEU A 60 -13.82 -3.33 -9.46
N LYS A 61 -12.68 -3.74 -10.02
CA LYS A 61 -12.56 -4.09 -11.46
C LYS A 61 -13.44 -5.28 -11.85
N LEU A 62 -13.64 -6.22 -10.94
CA LEU A 62 -14.52 -7.38 -11.13
C LEU A 62 -16.01 -7.07 -10.90
N GLY A 63 -16.35 -5.85 -10.48
CA GLY A 63 -17.72 -5.47 -10.13
C GLY A 63 -18.24 -6.11 -8.83
N ALA A 64 -17.36 -6.69 -8.01
CA ALA A 64 -17.72 -7.32 -6.74
C ALA A 64 -18.04 -6.31 -5.63
N ILE A 65 -17.55 -5.07 -5.76
CA ILE A 65 -17.85 -3.93 -4.89
C ILE A 65 -18.15 -2.68 -5.71
N THR A 66 -18.88 -1.72 -5.13
CA THR A 66 -19.14 -0.43 -5.76
C THR A 66 -17.92 0.50 -5.63
N ARG A 67 -17.86 1.55 -6.46
CA ARG A 67 -16.84 2.60 -6.34
C ARG A 67 -16.90 3.31 -4.98
N GLU A 68 -18.11 3.50 -4.44
CA GLU A 68 -18.32 4.12 -3.13
C GLU A 68 -17.68 3.30 -2.01
N VAL A 69 -17.90 1.98 -1.99
CA VAL A 69 -17.28 1.07 -1.01
C VAL A 69 -15.75 1.11 -1.13
N TYR A 70 -15.23 1.03 -2.36
CA TYR A 70 -13.79 1.12 -2.61
C TYR A 70 -13.17 2.42 -2.06
N GLU A 71 -13.74 3.59 -2.39
CA GLU A 71 -13.18 4.87 -1.95
C GLU A 71 -13.28 5.06 -0.43
N LYS A 72 -14.39 4.60 0.18
CA LYS A 72 -14.59 4.68 1.62
C LYS A 72 -13.53 3.86 2.37
N GLU A 73 -13.37 2.59 2.02
CA GLU A 73 -12.39 1.72 2.68
C GLU A 73 -10.96 2.15 2.38
N LYS A 74 -10.67 2.56 1.14
CA LYS A 74 -9.36 3.10 0.77
C LYS A 74 -8.98 4.30 1.63
N ARG A 75 -9.87 5.26 1.78
CA ARG A 75 -9.64 6.46 2.61
C ARG A 75 -9.36 6.10 4.06
N LEU A 76 -10.12 5.15 4.63
CA LEU A 76 -9.92 4.67 5.99
C LEU A 76 -8.54 4.01 6.17
N LEU A 77 -8.09 3.23 5.18
CA LEU A 77 -6.82 2.51 5.25
C LEU A 77 -5.60 3.41 4.99
N GLU A 78 -5.75 4.45 4.17
CA GLU A 78 -4.70 5.44 3.91
C GLU A 78 -4.26 6.19 5.19
N GLU A 79 -5.14 6.30 6.21
CA GLU A 79 -4.79 6.87 7.53
C GLU A 79 -3.69 6.08 8.28
N TYR A 80 -3.42 4.84 7.86
CA TYR A 80 -2.48 3.91 8.49
C TYR A 80 -1.24 3.66 7.61
N LEU A 81 -1.18 4.24 6.43
CA LEU A 81 -0.01 4.16 5.55
C LEU A 81 0.89 5.39 5.72
N PRO A 82 2.20 5.25 5.49
CA PRO A 82 3.04 6.43 5.29
C PRO A 82 2.59 7.17 4.03
N LYS A 83 3.03 8.42 3.87
CA LYS A 83 2.78 9.18 2.63
C LYS A 83 3.34 8.40 1.43
N MET A 84 2.43 7.84 0.65
CA MET A 84 2.75 7.11 -0.58
C MET A 84 3.36 8.07 -1.59
N VAL A 85 4.33 7.57 -2.35
CA VAL A 85 4.98 8.31 -3.43
C VAL A 85 4.05 8.36 -4.63
N SER A 86 3.88 9.54 -5.21
CA SER A 86 3.06 9.75 -6.38
C SER A 86 3.76 9.27 -7.67
N GLU A 87 3.00 9.13 -8.75
CA GLU A 87 3.56 8.81 -10.05
C GLU A 87 4.50 9.92 -10.55
N GLU A 88 4.15 11.18 -10.31
CA GLU A 88 4.97 12.35 -10.66
C GLU A 88 6.30 12.34 -9.90
N GLU A 89 6.28 12.02 -8.61
CA GLU A 89 7.50 11.88 -7.80
C GLU A 89 8.39 10.73 -8.32
N ILE A 90 7.79 9.60 -8.73
CA ILE A 90 8.52 8.49 -9.36
C ILE A 90 9.13 8.94 -10.69
N ARG A 91 8.35 9.57 -11.58
CA ARG A 91 8.83 10.06 -12.90
C ARG A 91 9.94 11.10 -12.76
N ALA A 92 9.81 12.03 -11.80
CA ALA A 92 10.83 13.02 -11.50
C ALA A 92 12.13 12.39 -10.99
N PHE A 93 12.06 11.26 -10.27
CA PHE A 93 13.24 10.50 -9.90
C PHE A 93 13.85 9.75 -11.09
N LEU A 94 13.02 9.12 -11.93
CA LEU A 94 13.48 8.43 -13.14
C LEU A 94 14.24 9.36 -14.09
N ALA A 95 13.81 10.62 -14.23
CA ALA A 95 14.50 11.63 -15.04
C ALA A 95 15.94 11.95 -14.58
N LYS A 96 16.28 11.63 -13.32
CA LYS A 96 17.63 11.81 -12.76
C LYS A 96 18.52 10.58 -12.94
N LEU A 97 17.96 9.46 -13.39
CA LEU A 97 18.71 8.21 -13.57
C LEU A 97 19.41 8.20 -14.93
N ASP A 98 20.65 7.74 -14.92
CA ASP A 98 21.41 7.45 -16.13
C ASP A 98 21.09 6.03 -16.62
N PHE A 99 20.12 5.93 -17.53
CA PHE A 99 19.66 4.64 -18.06
C PHE A 99 20.71 3.90 -18.89
N SER A 100 21.77 4.57 -19.36
CA SER A 100 22.87 3.90 -20.09
C SER A 100 23.64 2.90 -19.23
N LYS A 101 23.58 3.05 -17.89
CA LYS A 101 24.20 2.15 -16.92
C LYS A 101 23.40 0.88 -16.66
N PHE A 102 22.16 0.79 -17.16
CA PHE A 102 21.29 -0.36 -16.95
C PHE A 102 21.36 -1.32 -18.15
N LYS A 103 21.49 -2.62 -17.86
CA LYS A 103 21.34 -3.69 -18.86
C LYS A 103 19.92 -3.74 -19.43
N ASN A 104 18.95 -3.32 -18.64
CA ASN A 104 17.57 -3.11 -19.07
C ASN A 104 16.88 -2.08 -18.17
N LYS A 105 15.86 -1.43 -18.72
CA LYS A 105 15.08 -0.38 -18.04
C LYS A 105 14.45 -0.83 -16.71
N MET A 106 14.12 -2.11 -16.56
CA MET A 106 13.49 -2.63 -15.34
C MET A 106 14.40 -2.59 -14.11
N GLN A 107 15.72 -2.43 -14.28
CA GLN A 107 16.62 -2.20 -13.15
C GLN A 107 16.31 -0.89 -12.40
N ALA A 108 15.71 0.10 -13.07
CA ALA A 108 15.27 1.34 -12.43
C ALA A 108 14.20 1.12 -11.34
N VAL A 109 13.43 0.03 -11.41
CA VAL A 109 12.46 -0.34 -10.34
C VAL A 109 13.19 -0.53 -9.00
N GLY A 110 14.34 -1.18 -9.02
CA GLY A 110 15.16 -1.39 -7.82
C GLY A 110 15.67 -0.08 -7.24
N GLU A 111 16.12 0.85 -8.09
CA GLU A 111 16.57 2.17 -7.65
C GLU A 111 15.43 3.01 -7.07
N VAL A 112 14.24 2.96 -7.67
CA VAL A 112 13.04 3.65 -7.12
C VAL A 112 12.69 3.11 -5.74
N ILE A 113 12.61 1.78 -5.58
CA ILE A 113 12.29 1.15 -4.28
C ILE A 113 13.36 1.48 -3.23
N LYS A 114 14.63 1.47 -3.63
CA LYS A 114 15.76 1.82 -2.75
C LYS A 114 15.72 3.28 -2.32
N HIS A 115 15.36 4.19 -3.23
CA HIS A 115 15.31 5.63 -2.96
C HIS A 115 14.14 6.00 -2.02
N PHE A 116 12.95 5.46 -2.28
CA PHE A 116 11.74 5.86 -1.56
C PHE A 116 11.35 4.96 -0.39
N GLY A 117 11.92 3.75 -0.31
CA GLY A 117 11.56 2.74 0.67
C GLY A 117 10.34 1.92 0.24
N SER A 118 10.39 0.61 0.50
CA SER A 118 9.33 -0.33 0.10
C SER A 118 7.97 -0.04 0.75
N GLU A 119 7.94 0.67 1.88
CA GLU A 119 6.71 1.00 2.59
C GLU A 119 5.91 2.13 1.90
N ARG A 120 6.56 2.92 1.04
CA ARG A 120 5.97 4.13 0.42
C ARG A 120 5.66 3.96 -1.06
N VAL A 121 5.94 2.80 -1.65
CA VAL A 121 5.78 2.53 -3.07
C VAL A 121 4.95 1.28 -3.31
N ASP A 122 4.13 1.29 -4.37
CA ASP A 122 3.52 0.08 -4.92
C ASP A 122 4.44 -0.46 -6.01
N GLY A 123 5.10 -1.59 -5.74
CA GLY A 123 6.06 -2.19 -6.66
C GLY A 123 5.47 -2.52 -8.04
N LYS A 124 4.18 -2.87 -8.15
CA LYS A 124 3.54 -3.11 -9.45
C LYS A 124 3.36 -1.80 -10.23
N LYS A 125 2.91 -0.74 -9.55
CA LYS A 125 2.79 0.59 -10.18
C LYS A 125 4.14 1.13 -10.61
N VAL A 126 5.17 1.00 -9.77
CA VAL A 126 6.54 1.37 -10.14
C VAL A 126 6.99 0.59 -11.39
N GLN A 127 6.72 -0.72 -11.44
CA GLN A 127 7.05 -1.55 -12.60
C GLN A 127 6.36 -1.06 -13.87
N GLU A 128 5.08 -0.71 -13.79
CA GLU A 128 4.28 -0.18 -14.90
C GLU A 128 4.78 1.19 -15.37
N ILE A 129 5.02 2.11 -14.44
CA ILE A 129 5.58 3.45 -14.72
C ILE A 129 6.93 3.29 -15.41
N VAL A 130 7.84 2.48 -14.86
CA VAL A 130 9.16 2.23 -15.46
C VAL A 130 9.02 1.60 -16.84
N ARG A 131 8.10 0.65 -17.05
CA ARG A 131 7.88 0.06 -18.38
C ARG A 131 7.49 1.13 -19.40
N ASN A 132 6.58 2.03 -19.04
CA ASN A 132 6.02 3.06 -19.92
C ASN A 132 6.80 4.39 -19.90
N TYR A 133 7.91 4.49 -19.15
CA TYR A 133 8.66 5.74 -18.98
C TYR A 133 9.55 6.08 -20.19
N GLU A 134 9.21 7.05 -21.01
CA GLU A 134 10.13 7.53 -22.06
C GLU A 134 10.90 8.74 -21.52
N PRO A 135 12.25 8.72 -21.51
CA PRO A 135 13.07 9.83 -21.04
C PRO A 135 13.01 11.05 -21.97
#